data_AF-A0A3P6FBY8-F1
#
_entry.id   AF-A0A3P6FBY8-F1
#
_cell.length_a   1.000
_cell.length_b   1.000
_cell.length_c   1.000
_cell.angle_alpha   90.00
_cell.angle_beta   90.00
_cell.angle_gamma   90.00
#
_symmetry.space_group_name_H-M   'P 1'
#
loop_
_entity.id
_entity.type
_entity.pdbx_description
1 polymer ?
#
loop_
_entity_poly.entity_id
_entity_poly.type
_entity_poly.pdbx_seq_one_letter_code
_entity_poly.pdbx_strand_id
1 'polypeptide(L)'
;MEDVFTIYTPMIWADRHWVGLAINLDMGYVEILDPLPTLYDDKKVVKFMEPILTSLPYLAKKDAKPQQTQFRGLKPFHWQRMTGIYINERSGDCGPVSIKFMELHSHSDPLQYMSGITDGTVDDLRKQYAMDVYKTIILPAYHAPTFG
;
A
#
# COMPACT_ATOMS: atom_id res chain seq x y z
N MET A 1 6.82 -14.71 18.04
CA MET A 1 6.85 -13.70 16.97
C MET A 1 5.88 -14.22 15.94
N GLU A 2 4.76 -13.52 15.72
CA GLU A 2 3.84 -13.90 14.63
C GLU A 2 4.56 -13.65 13.31
N ASP A 3 4.48 -14.61 12.41
CA ASP A 3 5.08 -14.47 11.08
C ASP A 3 4.35 -13.36 10.33
N VAL A 4 5.08 -12.30 9.94
CA VAL A 4 4.55 -11.23 9.11
C VAL A 4 4.52 -11.73 7.67
N PHE A 5 3.34 -12.15 7.22
CA PHE A 5 3.17 -12.66 5.87
C PHE A 5 3.05 -11.56 4.81
N THR A 6 2.57 -10.37 5.19
CA THR A 6 2.25 -9.28 4.27
C THR A 6 2.98 -8.00 4.64
N ILE A 7 3.72 -7.44 3.70
CA ILE A 7 4.35 -6.12 3.80
C ILE A 7 3.50 -5.11 3.04
N TYR A 8 3.25 -3.95 3.67
CA TYR A 8 2.56 -2.83 3.04
C TYR A 8 3.55 -1.73 2.69
N THR A 9 3.52 -1.24 1.45
CA THR A 9 4.33 -0.11 1.02
C THR A 9 3.61 0.73 -0.01
N PRO A 10 3.70 2.07 0.05
CA PRO A 10 3.25 2.91 -1.05
C PRO A 10 4.23 2.80 -2.23
N MET A 11 3.72 3.03 -3.43
CA MET A 11 4.51 3.18 -4.66
C MET A 11 3.96 4.34 -5.47
N ILE A 12 4.85 5.14 -6.07
CA ILE A 12 4.47 6.23 -6.98
C ILE A 12 4.71 5.82 -8.43
N TRP A 13 3.69 5.97 -9.28
CA TRP A 13 3.74 5.67 -10.71
C TRP A 13 3.78 6.95 -11.53
N ALA A 14 4.77 7.01 -12.43
CA ALA A 14 5.06 8.16 -13.28
C ALA A 14 5.06 9.50 -12.51
N ASP A 15 5.63 9.47 -11.31
CA ASP A 15 5.82 10.63 -10.42
C ASP A 15 4.55 11.40 -10.03
N ARG A 16 3.37 10.79 -10.20
CA ARG A 16 2.09 11.50 -10.01
C ARG A 16 0.96 10.69 -9.39
N HIS A 17 1.03 9.37 -9.42
CA HIS A 17 -0.05 8.50 -8.96
C HIS A 17 0.43 7.56 -7.88
N TRP A 18 -0.09 7.72 -6.66
CA TRP A 18 0.22 6.83 -5.56
C TRP A 18 -0.71 5.62 -5.58
N VAL A 19 -0.13 4.45 -5.34
CA VAL A 19 -0.83 3.19 -5.09
C VAL A 19 -0.30 2.55 -3.82
N GLY A 20 -1.13 1.74 -3.15
CA GLY A 20 -0.67 0.84 -2.09
C GLY A 20 -0.28 -0.52 -2.66
N LEU A 21 0.76 -1.14 -2.13
CA LEU A 21 1.12 -2.53 -2.42
C LEU A 21 0.96 -3.37 -1.15
N ALA A 22 0.23 -4.48 -1.24
CA ALA A 22 0.19 -5.52 -0.23
C ALA A 22 0.99 -6.73 -0.73
N ILE A 23 2.23 -6.87 -0.26
CA ILE A 23 3.21 -7.86 -0.71
C ILE A 23 3.13 -9.07 0.21
N ASN A 24 2.53 -10.16 -0.25
CA ASN A 24 2.51 -11.44 0.45
C ASN A 24 3.80 -12.21 0.13
N LEU A 25 4.70 -12.26 1.13
CA LEU A 25 6.01 -12.90 0.99
C LEU A 25 5.93 -14.42 0.99
N ASP A 26 4.93 -15.04 1.61
CA ASP A 26 4.78 -16.49 1.61
C ASP A 26 4.32 -17.00 0.24
N MET A 27 3.29 -16.35 -0.32
CA MET A 27 2.70 -16.72 -1.61
C MET A 27 3.50 -16.22 -2.82
N GLY A 28 4.42 -15.26 -2.62
CA GLY A 28 5.15 -14.63 -3.72
C GLY A 28 4.23 -13.79 -4.61
N TYR A 29 3.40 -12.97 -3.97
CA TYR A 29 2.26 -12.31 -4.61
C TYR A 29 2.12 -10.86 -4.13
N VAL A 30 1.72 -9.97 -5.02
CA VAL A 30 1.50 -8.54 -4.72
C VAL A 30 0.09 -8.13 -5.14
N GLU A 31 -0.72 -7.70 -4.17
CA GLU A 31 -1.99 -7.03 -4.47
C GLU A 31 -1.77 -5.53 -4.59
N ILE A 32 -2.28 -4.95 -5.68
CA ILE A 32 -2.22 -3.51 -5.94
C ILE A 32 -3.54 -2.88 -5.48
N LEU A 33 -3.41 -1.96 -4.54
CA LEU A 33 -4.48 -1.12 -4.00
C LEU A 33 -4.46 0.22 -4.73
N ASP A 34 -5.03 0.24 -5.92
CA ASP A 34 -5.02 1.39 -6.83
C ASP A 34 -6.27 2.27 -6.62
N PRO A 35 -6.12 3.54 -6.19
CA PRO A 35 -7.25 4.45 -5.99
C PRO A 35 -7.87 4.96 -7.30
N LEU A 36 -7.20 4.84 -8.45
CA LEU A 36 -7.76 5.23 -9.75
C LEU A 36 -7.33 4.24 -10.84
N PRO A 37 -7.95 3.03 -10.87
CA PRO A 37 -7.53 1.94 -11.76
C PRO A 37 -7.70 2.25 -13.25
N THR A 38 -8.52 3.24 -13.61
CA THR A 38 -8.73 3.68 -14.99
C THR A 38 -7.62 4.58 -15.52
N LEU A 39 -6.72 5.09 -14.67
CA LEU A 39 -5.63 5.98 -15.07
C LEU A 39 -4.58 5.27 -15.94
N TYR A 40 -4.31 4.00 -15.64
CA TYR A 40 -3.35 3.18 -16.37
C TYR A 40 -3.90 1.79 -16.67
N ASP A 41 -3.79 1.41 -17.94
CA ASP A 41 -4.08 0.05 -18.37
C ASP A 41 -3.04 -0.96 -17.84
N ASP A 42 -3.37 -2.24 -17.92
CA ASP A 42 -2.51 -3.31 -17.43
C ASP A 42 -1.16 -3.35 -18.14
N LYS A 43 -1.09 -2.93 -19.41
CA LYS A 43 0.18 -2.88 -20.15
C LYS A 43 1.16 -1.90 -19.51
N LYS A 44 0.69 -0.76 -19.02
CA LYS A 44 1.51 0.19 -18.26
C LYS A 44 1.80 -0.30 -16.85
N VAL A 45 0.82 -0.86 -16.17
CA VAL A 45 1.01 -1.37 -14.80
C VAL A 45 2.04 -2.50 -14.74
N VAL A 46 2.06 -3.41 -15.73
CA VAL A 46 3.13 -4.43 -15.84
C VAL A 46 4.51 -3.77 -15.86
N LYS A 47 4.71 -2.70 -16.62
CA LYS A 47 6.00 -1.99 -16.71
C LYS A 47 6.40 -1.33 -15.38
N PHE A 48 5.42 -0.79 -14.65
CA PHE A 48 5.70 -0.22 -13.32
C PHE A 48 6.07 -1.30 -12.31
N MET A 49 5.39 -2.44 -12.34
CA MET A 49 5.55 -3.51 -11.35
C MET A 49 6.75 -4.42 -11.61
N GLU A 50 7.16 -4.60 -12.87
CA GLU A 50 8.23 -5.53 -13.28
C GLU A 50 9.52 -5.42 -12.45
N PRO A 51 10.07 -4.23 -12.16
CA PRO A 51 11.28 -4.12 -11.35
C PRO A 51 11.12 -4.67 -9.93
N ILE A 52 9.97 -4.39 -9.30
CA ILE A 52 9.67 -4.86 -7.94
C ILE A 52 9.43 -6.37 -7.94
N LEU A 53 8.56 -6.86 -8.82
CA LEU A 53 8.21 -8.28 -8.89
C LEU A 53 9.42 -9.17 -9.18
N THR A 54 10.36 -8.67 -9.98
CA THR A 54 11.61 -9.38 -10.29
C THR A 54 12.58 -9.37 -9.11
N SER A 55 12.62 -8.29 -8.33
CA SER A 55 13.59 -8.12 -7.24
C SER A 55 13.15 -8.80 -5.93
N LEU A 56 11.85 -8.83 -5.64
CA LEU A 56 11.30 -9.37 -4.40
C LEU A 56 11.74 -10.81 -4.06
N PRO A 57 11.75 -11.78 -5.00
CA PRO A 57 12.23 -13.14 -4.70
C PRO A 57 13.67 -13.19 -4.19
N TYR A 58 14.54 -12.30 -4.68
CA TYR A 58 15.94 -12.24 -4.26
C TYR A 58 16.06 -11.69 -2.84
N LEU A 59 15.26 -10.67 -2.50
CA LEU A 59 15.18 -10.11 -1.15
C LEU A 59 14.60 -11.15 -0.17
N ALA A 60 13.48 -11.77 -0.53
CA ALA A 60 12.85 -12.79 0.27
C ALA A 60 13.79 -13.98 0.52
N LYS A 61 14.57 -14.43 -0.47
CA LYS A 61 15.55 -15.52 -0.27
C LYS A 61 16.69 -15.15 0.69
N LYS A 62 17.06 -13.87 0.76
CA LYS A 62 18.15 -13.40 1.63
C LYS A 62 17.72 -13.41 3.11
N ASP A 63 16.49 -13.00 3.38
CA ASP A 63 16.02 -12.72 4.74
C ASP A 63 15.00 -13.75 5.28
N ALA A 64 14.30 -14.48 4.41
CA ALA A 64 13.37 -15.55 4.78
C ALA A 64 13.98 -16.95 4.54
N LYS A 65 13.50 -17.96 5.28
CA LYS A 65 13.88 -19.36 5.06
C LYS A 65 13.12 -19.88 3.83
N PRO A 66 13.79 -20.20 2.70
CA PRO A 66 13.09 -20.57 1.45
C PRO A 66 12.28 -21.87 1.55
N GLN A 67 12.52 -22.70 2.57
CA GLN A 67 11.73 -23.92 2.80
C GLN A 67 10.35 -23.63 3.41
N GLN A 68 10.14 -22.42 3.94
CA GLN A 68 8.92 -22.00 4.62
C GLN A 68 8.00 -21.17 3.71
N THR A 69 8.40 -20.89 2.47
CA THR A 69 7.61 -20.10 1.52
C THR A 69 6.91 -21.00 0.49
N GLN A 70 5.70 -20.62 0.10
CA GLN A 70 4.94 -21.32 -0.95
C GLN A 70 5.50 -21.07 -2.36
N PHE A 71 6.08 -19.89 -2.62
CA PHE A 71 6.71 -19.61 -3.92
C PHE A 71 8.01 -20.41 -4.12
N ARG A 72 8.33 -20.72 -5.39
CA ARG A 72 9.46 -21.60 -5.75
C ARG A 72 10.56 -20.84 -6.50
N GLY A 73 11.77 -20.86 -5.94
CA GLY A 73 12.98 -20.37 -6.59
C GLY A 73 13.02 -18.83 -6.67
N LEU A 74 13.51 -18.31 -7.80
CA LEU A 74 13.70 -16.88 -8.05
C LEU A 74 12.78 -16.37 -9.18
N LYS A 75 11.66 -17.06 -9.40
CA LYS A 75 10.65 -16.60 -10.36
C LYS A 75 10.06 -15.27 -9.87
N PRO A 76 9.80 -14.30 -10.76
CA PRO A 76 9.13 -13.06 -10.38
C PRO A 76 7.83 -13.32 -9.63
N PHE A 77 7.53 -12.47 -8.65
CA PHE A 77 6.25 -12.52 -7.95
C PHE A 77 5.08 -12.25 -8.91
N HIS A 78 3.92 -12.81 -8.59
CA HIS A 78 2.68 -12.51 -9.29
C HIS A 78 2.05 -11.22 -8.77
N TRP A 79 1.16 -10.62 -9.56
CA TRP A 79 0.42 -9.44 -9.13
C TRP A 79 -1.04 -9.52 -9.56
N GLN A 80 -1.92 -8.85 -8.81
CA GLN A 80 -3.28 -8.54 -9.23
C GLN A 80 -3.67 -7.15 -8.75
N ARG A 81 -4.60 -6.50 -9.45
CA ARG A 81 -5.22 -5.25 -8.99
C ARG A 81 -6.51 -5.60 -8.26
N MET A 82 -6.68 -5.07 -7.05
CA MET A 82 -7.93 -5.23 -6.33
C MET A 82 -9.06 -4.50 -7.08
N THR A 83 -10.24 -5.10 -7.14
CA THR A 83 -11.42 -4.55 -7.81
C THR A 83 -12.58 -4.42 -6.84
N GLY A 84 -13.60 -3.64 -7.19
CA GLY A 84 -14.77 -3.43 -6.34
C GLY A 84 -14.53 -2.53 -5.12
N ILE A 85 -13.40 -1.82 -5.09
CA ILE A 85 -13.07 -0.80 -4.07
C ILE A 85 -13.48 0.60 -4.55
N TYR A 86 -13.51 1.57 -3.64
CA TYR A 86 -13.73 2.97 -3.97
C TYR A 86 -12.80 3.48 -5.07
N ILE A 87 -13.33 4.30 -5.99
CA ILE A 87 -12.59 4.93 -7.08
C ILE A 87 -12.48 6.42 -6.80
N ASN A 88 -11.26 6.90 -6.62
CA ASN A 88 -10.96 8.31 -6.43
C ASN A 88 -10.89 9.04 -7.79
N GLU A 89 -11.99 9.69 -8.17
CA GLU A 89 -12.03 10.55 -9.37
C GLU A 89 -11.47 11.96 -9.10
N ARG A 90 -11.14 12.29 -7.85
CA ARG A 90 -10.67 13.61 -7.43
C ARG A 90 -9.14 13.72 -7.47
N SER A 91 -8.66 14.89 -7.88
CA SER A 91 -7.22 15.18 -7.90
C SER A 91 -6.68 15.37 -6.47
N GLY A 92 -5.47 14.88 -6.21
CA GLY A 92 -4.76 15.09 -4.94
C GLY A 92 -5.11 14.12 -3.80
N ASP A 93 -5.97 13.14 -4.06
CA ASP A 93 -6.45 12.17 -3.06
C ASP A 93 -5.79 10.78 -3.18
N CYS A 94 -5.05 10.48 -4.26
CA CYS A 94 -4.46 9.15 -4.48
C CYS A 94 -3.52 8.71 -3.34
N GLY A 95 -2.74 9.63 -2.77
CA GLY A 95 -1.88 9.35 -1.62
C GLY A 95 -2.66 8.96 -0.37
N PRO A 96 -3.50 9.86 0.20
CA PRO A 96 -4.33 9.55 1.37
C PRO A 96 -5.19 8.29 1.20
N VAL A 97 -5.82 8.10 0.04
CA VAL A 97 -6.67 6.92 -0.23
C VAL A 97 -5.83 5.65 -0.28
N SER A 98 -4.63 5.68 -0.89
CA SER A 98 -3.72 4.52 -0.91
C SER A 98 -3.26 4.10 0.48
N ILE A 99 -2.96 5.05 1.37
CA ILE A 99 -2.66 4.76 2.78
C ILE A 99 -3.87 4.11 3.45
N LYS A 100 -5.07 4.66 3.25
CA LYS A 100 -6.28 4.13 3.86
C LYS A 100 -6.62 2.73 3.36
N PHE A 101 -6.40 2.45 2.07
CA PHE A 101 -6.53 1.10 1.53
C PHE A 101 -5.56 0.14 2.21
N MET A 102 -4.26 0.48 2.34
CA MET A 102 -3.32 -0.41 3.05
C MET A 102 -3.76 -0.68 4.50
N GLU A 103 -4.25 0.35 5.20
CA GLU A 103 -4.81 0.21 6.56
C GLU A 103 -6.03 -0.73 6.59
N LEU A 104 -6.99 -0.57 5.68
CA LEU A 104 -8.17 -1.43 5.62
C LEU A 104 -7.83 -2.85 5.17
N HIS A 105 -6.83 -3.00 4.29
CA HIS A 105 -6.35 -4.28 3.80
C HIS A 105 -5.77 -5.15 4.92
N SER A 106 -5.18 -4.54 5.94
CA SER A 106 -4.64 -5.29 7.08
C SER A 106 -5.70 -5.84 8.03
N HIS A 107 -6.99 -5.57 7.79
CA HIS A 107 -8.11 -6.06 8.60
C HIS A 107 -8.79 -7.27 7.94
N SER A 108 -9.58 -8.01 8.72
CA SER A 108 -10.15 -9.32 8.33
C SER A 108 -11.18 -9.29 7.19
N ASP A 109 -11.73 -8.11 6.83
CA ASP A 109 -12.76 -7.96 5.78
C ASP A 109 -12.52 -6.69 4.95
N PRO A 110 -11.47 -6.65 4.13
CA PRO A 110 -10.99 -5.41 3.52
C PRO A 110 -11.95 -4.87 2.45
N LEU A 111 -12.60 -5.74 1.68
CA LEU A 111 -13.44 -5.34 0.55
C LEU A 111 -14.72 -4.62 1.01
N GLN A 112 -15.35 -5.10 2.10
CA GLN A 112 -16.55 -4.44 2.64
C GLN A 112 -16.24 -3.00 3.07
N TYR A 113 -15.12 -2.76 3.75
CA TYR A 113 -14.77 -1.41 4.20
C TYR A 113 -14.29 -0.51 3.07
N MET A 114 -13.47 -1.03 2.14
CA MET A 114 -12.95 -0.22 1.04
C MET A 114 -14.02 0.19 0.02
N SER A 115 -15.01 -0.67 -0.23
CA SER A 115 -16.13 -0.37 -1.12
C SER A 115 -17.10 0.67 -0.52
N GLY A 116 -17.17 0.76 0.81
CA GLY A 116 -18.00 1.72 1.53
C GLY A 116 -17.41 3.12 1.69
N ILE A 117 -16.17 3.36 1.23
CA ILE A 117 -15.57 4.70 1.25
C ILE A 117 -16.34 5.63 0.31
N THR A 118 -16.56 6.86 0.77
CA THR A 118 -17.17 7.94 -0.02
C THR A 118 -16.25 9.15 -0.07
N ASP A 119 -16.51 10.09 -0.96
CA ASP A 119 -15.78 11.37 -1.01
C ASP A 119 -15.80 12.12 0.34
N GLY A 120 -16.93 12.06 1.06
CA GLY A 120 -17.03 12.64 2.41
C GLY A 120 -16.12 11.92 3.41
N THR A 121 -16.04 10.59 3.33
CA THR A 121 -15.06 9.80 4.10
C THR A 121 -13.62 10.21 3.77
N VAL A 122 -13.33 10.50 2.49
CA VAL A 122 -12.01 10.99 2.06
C VAL A 122 -11.71 12.39 2.57
N ASP A 123 -12.71 13.28 2.63
CA ASP A 123 -12.52 14.61 3.20
C ASP A 123 -12.19 14.55 4.69
N ASP A 124 -12.87 13.67 5.43
CA ASP A 124 -12.65 13.50 6.86
C ASP A 124 -11.32 12.81 7.17
N LEU A 125 -10.94 11.77 6.41
CA LEU A 125 -9.63 11.11 6.62
C LEU A 125 -8.48 12.08 6.33
N ARG A 126 -8.60 12.96 5.34
CA ARG A 126 -7.57 13.97 5.04
C ARG A 126 -7.36 14.94 6.19
N LYS A 127 -8.45 15.42 6.80
CA LYS A 127 -8.40 16.27 8.00
C LYS A 127 -7.72 15.54 9.14
N GLN A 128 -8.07 14.27 9.36
CA GLN A 128 -7.49 13.45 10.41
C GLN A 128 -5.98 13.28 10.21
N TYR A 129 -5.53 12.87 9.02
CA TYR A 129 -4.10 12.71 8.71
C TYR A 129 -3.32 14.01 8.89
N ALA A 130 -3.86 15.16 8.48
CA ALA A 130 -3.23 16.45 8.70
C ALA A 130 -3.07 16.75 10.20
N MET A 131 -4.10 16.49 11.01
CA MET A 131 -4.04 16.68 12.46
C MET A 131 -3.08 15.72 13.13
N ASP A 132 -2.99 14.47 12.66
CA ASP A 132 -2.07 13.47 13.20
C ASP A 132 -0.62 13.86 12.92
N VAL A 133 -0.29 14.25 11.68
CA VAL A 133 1.04 14.79 11.32
C VAL A 133 1.37 16.02 12.17
N TYR A 134 0.42 16.93 12.33
CA TYR A 134 0.62 18.12 13.16
C TYR A 134 0.96 17.76 14.60
N LYS A 135 0.19 16.85 15.21
CA LYS A 135 0.39 16.46 16.62
C LYS A 135 1.64 15.62 16.86
N THR A 136 2.00 14.75 15.91
CA THR A 136 3.05 13.74 16.11
C THR A 136 4.42 14.17 15.59
N ILE A 137 4.46 15.06 14.59
CA ILE A 137 5.71 15.49 13.95
C ILE A 137 5.95 16.97 14.18
N ILE A 138 4.96 17.82 13.91
CA ILE A 138 5.14 19.27 13.92
C ILE A 138 5.22 19.80 15.36
N LEU A 139 4.23 19.54 16.21
CA LEU A 139 4.23 20.04 17.60
C LEU A 139 5.50 19.64 18.37
N PRO A 140 5.96 18.37 18.37
CA PRO A 140 7.18 17.99 19.07
C PRO A 140 8.44 18.66 18.52
N ALA A 141 8.48 19.00 17.22
CA ALA A 141 9.62 19.70 16.63
C ALA A 141 9.76 21.15 17.12
N TYR A 142 8.66 21.80 17.49
CA TYR A 142 8.66 23.18 18.01
C TYR A 142 8.64 23.27 19.54
N HIS A 143 8.26 22.19 20.24
CA HIS A 143 8.19 22.12 21.69
C HIS A 143 9.06 20.97 22.21
N ALA A 144 10.38 21.15 22.20
CA ALA A 144 11.29 20.22 22.85
C ALA A 144 10.89 20.05 24.33
N PRO A 145 10.90 18.83 24.89
CA PRO A 145 10.58 18.62 26.30
C PRO A 145 11.59 19.39 27.16
N THR A 146 11.10 20.38 27.90
CA THR A 146 11.86 21.00 28.98
C THR A 146 11.95 19.98 30.11
N PHE A 147 13.05 19.24 30.17
CA PHE A 147 13.40 18.48 31.36
C PHE A 147 13.84 19.49 32.42
N GLY A 148 12.92 19.80 33.35
CA GLY A 148 13.21 20.49 34.61
C GLY A 148 13.55 19.50 35.71
#